data_AF-A0A2Z3E0Q7-F1
#
_entry.id   AF-A0A2Z3E0Q7-F1
#
_cell.length_a   1.000
_cell.length_b   1.000
_cell.length_c   1.000
_cell.angle_alpha   90.00
_cell.angle_beta   90.00
_cell.angle_gamma   90.00
#
_symmetry.space_group_name_H-M   'P 1'
#
loop_
_entity.id
_entity.type
_entity.pdbx_description
1 polymer ?
#
loop_
_entity_poly.entity_id
_entity_poly.type
_entity_poly.pdbx_seq_one_letter_code
_entity_poly.pdbx_strand_id
1 'polypeptide(L)'
;LAWGGYSVGDATLNRFYSFHFILPFLMVLLIGLHLSLLHEYGSSNPLGVDSRTMMVPFLPYYFYSDIVGGVMGAGCFSYFVLLDPYFLSEPLNYEEA
;
A
#
# COMPACT_ATOMS: atom_id res chain seq x y z
N LEU A 1 1.57 -6.26 -28.87
CA LEU A 1 0.53 -5.34 -28.34
C LEU A 1 1.04 -4.55 -27.14
N ALA A 2 1.45 -5.19 -26.04
CA ALA A 2 1.92 -4.51 -24.82
C ALA A 2 3.24 -3.72 -24.95
N TRP A 3 4.13 -4.09 -25.90
CA TRP A 3 5.35 -3.34 -26.22
C TRP A 3 5.16 -2.28 -27.32
N GLY A 4 4.09 -2.36 -28.12
CA GLY A 4 3.85 -1.43 -29.24
C GLY A 4 5.00 -1.36 -30.25
N GLY A 5 5.75 -2.45 -30.37
CA GLY A 5 6.94 -2.63 -31.20
C GLY A 5 7.47 -4.06 -31.04
N TYR A 6 8.66 -4.33 -31.59
CA TYR A 6 9.32 -5.64 -31.50
C TYR A 6 10.13 -5.85 -30.22
N SER A 7 10.48 -4.77 -29.52
CA SER A 7 11.23 -4.78 -28.25
C SER A 7 10.67 -3.74 -27.28
N VAL A 8 11.17 -3.76 -26.04
CA VAL A 8 10.96 -2.66 -25.09
C VAL A 8 11.68 -1.42 -25.62
N GLY A 9 11.02 -0.27 -25.51
CA GLY A 9 11.48 1.02 -26.02
C GLY A 9 10.49 2.13 -25.66
N ASP A 10 10.61 3.30 -26.27
CA ASP A 10 9.87 4.51 -25.89
C ASP A 10 8.35 4.34 -25.84
N ALA A 11 7.78 3.61 -26.81
CA ALA A 11 6.35 3.32 -26.83
C ALA A 11 5.91 2.53 -25.59
N THR A 12 6.77 1.66 -25.07
CA THR A 12 6.52 0.89 -23.83
C THR A 12 6.63 1.76 -22.60
N LEU A 13 7.69 2.57 -22.47
CA LEU A 13 7.91 3.40 -21.30
C LEU A 13 6.78 4.43 -21.12
N ASN A 14 6.36 5.10 -22.20
CA ASN A 14 5.27 6.08 -22.16
C ASN A 14 3.93 5.46 -21.71
N ARG A 15 3.63 4.24 -22.17
CA ARG A 15 2.42 3.52 -21.73
C ARG A 15 2.52 3.07 -20.28
N PHE A 16 3.69 2.57 -19.86
CA PHE A 16 3.90 2.15 -18.47
C PHE A 16 3.76 3.31 -17.51
N TYR A 17 4.27 4.49 -17.85
CA TYR A 17 4.02 5.71 -17.09
C TYR A 17 2.53 6.03 -17.00
N SER A 18 1.80 5.96 -18.12
CA SER A 18 0.36 6.22 -18.16
C SER A 18 -0.43 5.24 -17.28
N PHE A 19 -0.08 3.96 -17.31
CA PHE A 19 -0.66 2.94 -16.44
C PHE A 19 -0.30 3.14 -14.97
N HIS A 20 0.97 3.40 -14.67
CA HIS A 20 1.44 3.68 -13.31
C HIS A 20 0.74 4.89 -12.71
N PHE A 21 0.39 5.89 -13.53
CA PHE A 21 -0.36 7.05 -13.09
C PHE A 21 -1.82 6.72 -12.76
N ILE A 22 -2.53 5.97 -13.61
CA ILE A 22 -3.97 5.72 -13.42
C ILE A 22 -4.26 4.62 -12.39
N LEU A 23 -3.40 3.60 -12.28
CA LEU A 23 -3.63 2.44 -11.42
C LEU A 23 -3.78 2.79 -9.92
N PRO A 24 -2.99 3.70 -9.32
CA PRO A 24 -3.18 4.12 -7.94
C PRO A 24 -4.59 4.66 -7.66
N PHE A 25 -5.20 5.40 -8.59
CA PHE A 25 -6.58 5.89 -8.44
C PHE A 25 -7.61 4.76 -8.51
N LEU A 26 -7.39 3.78 -9.40
CA LEU A 26 -8.21 2.57 -9.43
C LEU A 26 -8.10 1.80 -8.10
N MET A 27 -6.91 1.73 -7.51
CA MET A 27 -6.71 1.10 -6.20
C MET A 27 -7.48 1.80 -5.08
N VAL A 28 -7.58 3.14 -5.09
CA VAL A 28 -8.42 3.88 -4.11
C VAL A 28 -9.88 3.44 -4.17
N LEU A 29 -10.43 3.23 -5.37
CA LEU A 29 -11.79 2.71 -5.54
C LEU A 29 -11.92 1.30 -4.93
N LEU A 30 -10.97 0.42 -5.21
CA LEU A 30 -10.96 -0.95 -4.67
C LEU A 30 -10.81 -0.96 -3.14
N ILE A 31 -10.00 -0.06 -2.57
CA ILE A 31 -9.88 0.12 -1.11
C ILE A 31 -11.24 0.55 -0.52
N GLY A 32 -11.94 1.49 -1.16
CA GLY A 32 -13.28 1.90 -0.73
C GLY A 32 -14.27 0.74 -0.71
N LEU A 33 -14.31 -0.07 -1.77
CA LEU A 33 -15.14 -1.28 -1.83
C LEU A 33 -14.75 -2.29 -0.76
N HIS A 34 -13.45 -2.54 -0.58
CA HIS A 34 -12.95 -3.43 0.47
C HIS A 34 -13.41 -2.99 1.86
N LEU A 35 -13.26 -1.70 2.19
CA LEU A 35 -13.70 -1.16 3.49
C LEU A 35 -15.23 -1.19 3.66
N SER A 36 -16.01 -1.00 2.59
CA SER A 36 -17.48 -1.13 2.68
C SER A 36 -17.91 -2.55 3.05
N LEU A 37 -17.27 -3.57 2.47
CA LEU A 37 -17.55 -4.97 2.82
C LEU A 37 -17.07 -5.28 4.24
N LEU A 38 -15.91 -4.77 4.63
CA LEU A 38 -15.41 -4.92 6.00
C LEU A 38 -16.36 -4.27 7.02
N HIS A 39 -16.96 -3.13 6.70
CA HIS A 39 -17.96 -2.49 7.56
C HIS A 39 -19.27 -3.29 7.63
N GLU A 40 -19.68 -3.97 6.56
CA GLU A 40 -20.90 -4.80 6.55
C GLU A 40 -20.74 -6.08 7.38
N TYR A 41 -19.59 -6.77 7.25
CA TYR A 41 -19.37 -8.06 7.91
C TYR A 41 -18.64 -7.94 9.27
N GLY A 42 -17.92 -6.84 9.51
CA GLY A 42 -17.07 -6.62 10.68
C GLY A 42 -15.71 -7.33 10.60
N SER A 43 -14.79 -6.94 11.48
CA SER A 43 -13.49 -7.59 11.62
C SER A 43 -13.60 -8.93 12.36
N SER A 44 -12.71 -9.87 12.01
CA SER A 44 -12.48 -11.06 12.83
C SER A 44 -11.64 -10.73 14.06
N ASN A 45 -11.48 -11.70 14.96
CA ASN A 45 -10.62 -11.59 16.14
C ASN A 45 -9.70 -12.82 16.24
N PRO A 46 -8.61 -12.76 17.02
CA PRO A 46 -7.62 -13.84 17.11
C PRO A 46 -8.18 -15.19 17.57
N LEU A 47 -9.30 -15.20 18.31
CA LEU A 47 -9.95 -16.43 18.76
C LEU A 47 -10.86 -17.04 17.70
N GLY A 48 -11.16 -16.30 16.61
CA GLY A 48 -12.02 -16.77 15.52
C GLY A 48 -13.48 -16.99 15.90
N VAL A 49 -13.92 -16.49 17.07
CA VAL A 49 -15.30 -16.61 17.56
C VAL A 49 -16.12 -15.35 17.24
N ASP A 50 -17.45 -15.42 17.33
CA ASP A 50 -18.28 -14.22 17.20
C ASP A 50 -17.96 -13.22 18.32
N SER A 51 -17.71 -11.97 17.96
CA SER A 51 -17.33 -10.88 18.86
C SER A 51 -18.38 -9.79 18.99
N ARG A 52 -19.57 -9.94 18.37
CA ARG A 52 -20.65 -8.94 18.38
C ARG A 52 -21.08 -8.50 19.78
N THR A 53 -20.96 -9.37 20.78
CA THR A 53 -21.30 -9.05 22.18
C THR A 53 -20.17 -8.38 22.97
N MET A 54 -18.95 -8.35 22.42
CA MET A 54 -17.72 -7.89 23.09
C MET A 54 -17.05 -6.72 22.35
N MET A 55 -17.78 -6.03 21.48
CA MET A 55 -17.23 -4.92 20.69
C MET A 55 -16.95 -3.69 21.57
N VAL A 56 -15.83 -3.03 21.30
CA VAL A 56 -15.48 -1.71 21.85
C VAL A 56 -15.53 -0.66 20.73
N PRO A 57 -15.82 0.62 21.04
CA PRO A 57 -15.80 1.66 20.01
C PRO A 57 -14.39 1.86 19.45
N PHE A 58 -14.29 2.24 18.18
CA PHE A 58 -13.00 2.48 17.50
C PHE A 58 -12.19 3.58 18.19
N LEU A 59 -12.83 4.69 18.55
CA LEU A 59 -12.26 5.73 19.39
C LEU A 59 -12.65 5.45 20.87
N PRO A 60 -11.71 5.46 21.83
CA PRO A 60 -10.30 5.83 21.70
C PRO A 60 -9.35 4.67 21.32
N TYR A 61 -9.81 3.42 21.46
CA TYR A 61 -8.93 2.25 21.56
C TYR A 61 -8.07 1.99 20.32
N TYR A 62 -8.72 1.74 19.18
CA TYR A 62 -8.02 1.42 17.95
C TYR A 62 -7.39 2.67 17.32
N PHE A 63 -8.03 3.85 17.44
CA PHE A 63 -7.47 5.10 16.92
C PHE A 63 -6.07 5.42 17.49
N TYR A 64 -5.89 5.34 18.81
CA TYR A 64 -4.56 5.58 19.41
C TYR A 64 -3.58 4.45 19.13
N SER A 65 -4.06 3.21 19.04
CA SER A 65 -3.22 2.07 18.64
C SER A 65 -2.68 2.24 17.21
N ASP A 66 -3.52 2.71 16.29
CA ASP A 66 -3.14 3.01 14.91
C ASP A 66 -2.13 4.17 14.83
N ILE A 67 -2.28 5.21 15.65
CA ILE A 67 -1.30 6.31 15.73
C ILE A 67 0.07 5.78 16.17
N VAL A 68 0.13 4.93 17.20
CA VAL A 68 1.40 4.34 17.66
C VAL A 68 2.03 3.52 16.53
N GLY A 69 1.24 2.68 15.85
CA GLY A 69 1.70 1.93 14.68
C GLY A 69 2.20 2.83 13.55
N GLY A 70 1.50 3.94 13.28
CA GLY A 70 1.88 4.93 12.28
C GLY A 70 3.21 5.62 12.61
N VAL A 71 3.44 6.00 13.88
CA VAL A 71 4.70 6.59 14.33
C VAL A 71 5.86 5.59 14.20
N MET A 72 5.65 4.33 14.59
CA MET A 72 6.66 3.29 14.43
C MET A 72 6.99 3.03 12.96
N GLY A 73 5.97 2.97 12.09
CA GLY A 73 6.14 2.82 10.65
C GLY A 73 6.87 4.01 10.02
N ALA A 74 6.53 5.24 10.41
CA ALA A 74 7.22 6.45 9.97
C ALA A 74 8.69 6.48 10.43
N GLY A 75 8.98 6.02 11.66
CA GLY A 75 10.35 5.85 12.15
C GLY A 75 11.15 4.88 11.27
N CYS A 76 10.59 3.71 10.97
CA CYS A 76 11.21 2.73 10.08
C CYS A 76 11.42 3.29 8.66
N PHE A 77 10.42 3.95 8.09
CA PHE A 77 10.54 4.58 6.78
C PHE A 77 11.61 5.69 6.77
N SER A 78 11.67 6.52 7.81
CA SER A 78 12.66 7.58 7.93
C SER A 78 14.09 7.05 8.03
N TYR A 79 14.30 5.87 8.63
CA TYR A 79 15.61 5.21 8.63
C TYR A 79 16.08 4.94 7.20
N PHE A 80 15.21 4.33 6.38
CA PHE A 80 15.56 4.06 4.98
C PHE A 80 15.79 5.36 4.22
N VAL A 81 14.92 6.37 4.35
CA VAL A 81 15.08 7.60 3.55
C VAL A 81 16.31 8.42 3.97
N LEU A 82 16.59 8.54 5.27
CA LEU A 82 17.57 9.51 5.78
C LEU A 82 18.94 8.91 6.12
N LEU A 83 18.99 7.64 6.52
CA LEU A 83 20.23 7.02 7.02
C LEU A 83 20.81 6.00 6.03
N ASP A 84 19.96 5.19 5.38
CA ASP A 84 20.41 4.19 4.42
C ASP A 84 19.46 4.06 3.20
N PRO A 85 19.44 5.05 2.30
CA PRO A 85 18.51 5.13 1.16
C PRO A 85 18.71 4.05 0.12
N TYR A 86 19.89 3.42 0.09
CA TYR A 86 20.23 2.40 -0.89
C TYR A 86 20.02 0.97 -0.38
N PHE A 87 19.66 0.80 0.90
CA PHE A 87 19.48 -0.53 1.53
C PHE A 87 18.56 -1.46 0.74
N LEU A 88 17.49 -0.91 0.15
CA LEU A 88 16.50 -1.66 -0.64
C LEU A 88 16.66 -1.50 -2.16
N SER A 89 17.72 -0.82 -2.61
CA SER A 89 17.95 -0.52 -4.04
C SER A 89 18.90 -1.53 -4.70
N GLU A 90 18.75 -1.73 -6.01
CA GLU A 90 19.67 -2.52 -6.84
C GLU A 90 20.69 -1.56 -7.50
N PRO A 91 22.00 -1.70 -7.23
CA PRO A 91 23.04 -0.84 -7.80
C PRO A 91 23.01 -0.73 -9.32
N LEU A 92 22.63 -1.79 -10.05
CA LEU A 92 22.56 -1.76 -11.51
C LEU A 92 21.53 -0.77 -12.06
N ASN A 93 20.55 -0.34 -11.25
CA ASN A 93 19.52 0.61 -11.69
C ASN A 93 20.00 2.08 -11.68
N TYR A 94 21.27 2.33 -11.35
CA TYR A 94 21.95 3.61 -11.53
C TYR A 94 22.73 3.72 -12.85
N GLU A 95 22.85 2.62 -13.59
CA GLU A 95 23.41 2.60 -14.93
C GLU A 95 22.31 2.79 -15.98
N GLU A 96 22.67 3.31 -17.15
CA GLU A 96 21.74 3.42 -18.28
C GLU A 96 21.37 2.02 -18.81
N ALA A 97 20.10 1.87 -19.21
CA ALA A 97 19.54 0.63 -19.74
C ALA A 97 19.89 0.38 -21.20
#